data_AF-A0A1E3R3L8-F1
#
_entry.id   AF-A0A1E3R3L8-F1
#
_cell.length_a   1.000
_cell.length_b   1.000
_cell.length_c   1.000
_cell.angle_alpha   90.00
_cell.angle_beta   90.00
_cell.angle_gamma   90.00
#
_symmetry.space_group_name_H-M   'P 1'
#
loop_
_entity.id
_entity.type
_entity.pdbx_description
1 polymer ?
#
loop_
_entity_poly.entity_id
_entity_poly.type
_entity_poly.pdbx_seq_one_letter_code
_entity_poly.pdbx_strand_id
1 'polypeptide(L)'
;TTYKRLAEDAKPGDRVLVDDGNVGLVVDSIDGNDVVCIVTEGGPVSNNKGMSMPGMNVSAPALSEKDIDDLEFALRLGVDLVALSFVRSPADIEVVHEVMDRVGRRVPVIAKLEKPEAIDNLEAIVLAFDAIMVARGDLGVELPLEEVPLVQKRAIQMARENAKPVIVATQMLESMIENSRPTRAEASDVANAVLDGTDAVMLSGETSVGKFPLEAVKTMARIIEAVEENSVAAPPLAHVPRTKRGVISYAARDIGERLDAKALVAYTQSGDTVRRLARLHTPLPLLAFTSLPEIRSQLALTWGTETFIVPHIQTTDGMIRHVDQSLLELGRYKRGDLIVIVAGAPPGTVGSTNMIHVHRIGEEDV
;
A
#
# COMPACT_ATOMS: atom_id res chain seq x y z
N THR A 1 -22.51 21.51 -8.82
CA THR A 1 -21.43 20.81 -8.11
C THR A 1 -21.81 20.52 -6.66
N THR A 2 -21.26 19.47 -6.06
CA THR A 2 -21.34 19.21 -4.61
C THR A 2 -20.44 20.15 -3.80
N TYR A 3 -19.36 20.67 -4.42
CA TYR A 3 -18.45 21.63 -3.79
C TYR A 3 -19.08 23.03 -3.71
N LYS A 4 -19.67 23.36 -2.56
CA LYS A 4 -20.44 24.61 -2.38
C LYS A 4 -19.60 25.88 -2.45
N ARG A 5 -18.29 25.77 -2.22
CA ARG A 5 -17.35 26.90 -2.23
C ARG A 5 -16.68 27.13 -3.58
N LEU A 6 -17.13 26.45 -4.64
CA LEU A 6 -16.53 26.56 -5.97
C LEU A 6 -16.47 28.01 -6.47
N ALA A 7 -17.57 28.76 -6.36
CA ALA A 7 -17.62 30.15 -6.79
C ALA A 7 -16.78 31.10 -5.91
N GLU A 8 -16.50 30.72 -4.66
CA GLU A 8 -15.64 31.49 -3.75
C GLU A 8 -14.15 31.27 -4.05
N ASP A 9 -13.77 30.03 -4.37
CA ASP A 9 -12.37 29.63 -4.52
C ASP A 9 -11.86 29.80 -5.97
N ALA A 10 -12.74 29.67 -6.96
CA ALA A 10 -12.37 29.74 -8.37
C ALA A 10 -12.07 31.16 -8.85
N LYS A 11 -11.11 31.29 -9.77
CA LYS A 11 -10.71 32.54 -10.41
C LYS A 11 -10.73 32.41 -11.93
N PRO A 12 -10.97 33.50 -12.68
CA PRO A 12 -10.76 33.53 -14.12
C PRO A 12 -9.37 33.00 -14.49
N GLY A 13 -9.33 32.04 -15.42
CA GLY A 13 -8.13 31.33 -15.84
C GLY A 13 -7.90 29.96 -15.17
N ASP A 14 -8.59 29.66 -14.06
CA ASP A 14 -8.48 28.35 -13.42
C ASP A 14 -9.02 27.25 -14.35
N ARG A 15 -8.38 26.08 -14.30
CA ARG A 15 -8.81 24.90 -15.07
C ARG A 15 -9.79 24.07 -14.24
N VAL A 16 -10.81 23.56 -14.90
CA VAL A 16 -11.72 22.56 -14.35
C VAL A 16 -11.72 21.36 -15.29
N LEU A 17 -11.37 20.20 -14.75
CA LEU A 17 -11.32 18.94 -15.48
C LEU A 17 -12.47 18.06 -14.98
N VAL A 18 -13.22 17.44 -15.90
CA VAL A 18 -14.37 16.60 -15.57
C VAL A 18 -14.11 15.19 -16.08
N ASP A 19 -14.51 14.20 -15.27
CA ASP A 19 -14.37 12.77 -15.59
C ASP A 19 -12.93 12.38 -15.94
N ASP A 20 -12.04 12.49 -14.97
CA ASP A 20 -10.61 12.18 -15.10
C ASP A 20 -9.92 12.92 -16.27
N GLY A 21 -10.37 14.15 -16.56
CA GLY A 21 -9.82 14.98 -17.62
C GLY A 21 -10.40 14.72 -19.01
N ASN A 22 -11.42 13.86 -19.16
CA ASN A 22 -12.09 13.62 -20.44
C ASN A 22 -12.77 14.88 -21.01
N VAL A 23 -13.13 15.84 -20.15
CA VAL A 23 -13.65 17.15 -20.54
C VAL A 23 -12.88 18.24 -19.82
N GLY A 24 -12.36 19.20 -20.58
CA GLY A 24 -11.59 20.33 -20.07
C GLY A 24 -12.35 21.63 -20.18
N LEU A 25 -12.35 22.41 -19.10
CA LEU A 25 -12.90 23.75 -19.05
C LEU A 25 -11.90 24.74 -18.46
N VAL A 26 -12.06 26.01 -18.81
CA VAL A 26 -11.37 27.14 -18.18
C VAL A 26 -12.41 28.13 -17.68
N VAL A 27 -12.24 28.60 -16.45
CA VAL A 27 -13.10 29.61 -15.84
C VAL A 27 -12.91 30.93 -16.57
N ASP A 28 -14.00 31.51 -17.06
CA ASP A 28 -14.03 32.83 -17.71
C ASP A 28 -14.40 33.91 -16.70
N SER A 29 -15.49 33.70 -15.95
CA SER A 29 -15.96 34.66 -14.93
C SER A 29 -16.77 33.98 -13.82
N ILE A 30 -16.91 34.66 -12.69
CA ILE A 30 -17.81 34.27 -11.60
C ILE A 30 -19.01 35.23 -11.60
N ASP A 31 -20.22 34.70 -11.77
CA ASP A 31 -21.47 35.45 -11.72
C ASP A 31 -22.35 34.93 -10.57
N GLY A 32 -22.25 35.58 -9.40
CA GLY A 32 -22.91 35.13 -8.19
C GLY A 32 -22.43 33.74 -7.76
N ASN A 33 -23.31 32.73 -7.89
CA ASN A 33 -23.01 31.34 -7.57
C ASN A 33 -22.59 30.50 -8.79
N ASP A 34 -22.63 31.09 -9.98
CA ASP A 34 -22.31 30.39 -11.22
C ASP A 34 -20.85 30.65 -11.59
N VAL A 35 -20.11 29.57 -11.80
CA VAL A 35 -18.76 29.62 -12.38
C VAL A 35 -18.91 29.42 -13.87
N VAL A 36 -18.80 30.52 -14.62
CA VAL A 36 -18.96 30.53 -16.08
C VAL A 36 -17.66 30.07 -16.69
N CYS A 37 -17.70 28.97 -17.45
CA CYS A 37 -16.53 28.36 -18.05
C CYS A 37 -16.65 28.26 -19.57
N ILE A 38 -15.50 28.29 -20.25
CA ILE A 38 -15.36 27.94 -21.66
C ILE A 38 -14.85 26.51 -21.76
N VAL A 39 -15.50 25.67 -22.56
CA VAL A 39 -15.04 24.31 -22.85
C VAL A 39 -13.82 24.39 -23.76
N THR A 40 -12.68 23.88 -23.29
CA THR A 40 -11.44 23.80 -24.06
C THR A 40 -11.27 22.43 -24.72
N GLU A 41 -11.78 21.38 -24.07
CA GLU A 41 -11.74 20.00 -24.55
C GLU A 41 -13.12 19.37 -24.37
N GLY A 42 -13.76 19.00 -25.49
CA GLY A 42 -15.16 18.54 -25.49
C GLY A 42 -15.30 17.02 -25.32
N GLY A 43 -16.36 16.60 -24.64
CA GLY A 43 -16.68 15.19 -24.43
C GLY A 43 -18.03 15.04 -23.71
N PRO A 44 -18.50 13.79 -23.53
CA PRO A 44 -19.73 13.53 -22.80
C PRO A 44 -19.56 13.81 -21.31
N VAL A 45 -20.62 14.33 -20.67
CA VAL A 45 -20.74 14.41 -19.21
C VAL A 45 -22.01 13.67 -18.77
N SER A 46 -22.00 13.10 -17.57
CA SER A 46 -23.16 12.40 -17.01
C SER A 46 -23.34 12.73 -15.53
N ASN A 47 -24.40 12.20 -14.92
CA ASN A 47 -24.77 12.53 -13.55
C ASN A 47 -23.65 12.22 -12.55
N ASN A 48 -23.36 13.18 -11.68
CA ASN A 48 -22.42 13.03 -10.57
C ASN A 48 -20.97 12.68 -10.97
N LYS A 49 -20.54 13.02 -12.19
CA LYS A 49 -19.13 12.90 -12.58
C LYS A 49 -18.24 13.77 -11.69
N GLY A 50 -17.06 13.23 -11.36
CA GLY A 50 -16.04 13.92 -10.59
C GLY A 50 -15.51 15.15 -11.33
N MET A 51 -15.09 16.15 -10.56
CA MET A 51 -14.41 17.33 -11.08
C MET A 51 -13.10 17.52 -10.32
N SER A 52 -12.03 17.75 -11.06
CA SER A 52 -10.72 18.16 -10.54
C SER A 52 -10.49 19.63 -10.89
N MET A 53 -9.75 20.32 -10.02
CA MET A 53 -9.46 21.75 -10.16
C MET A 53 -7.95 21.97 -9.94
N PRO A 54 -7.11 21.55 -10.91
CA PRO A 54 -5.66 21.56 -10.73
C PRO A 54 -5.16 22.98 -10.46
N GLY A 55 -4.38 23.15 -9.40
CA GLY A 55 -3.83 24.44 -8.98
C GLY A 55 -4.81 25.38 -8.25
N MET A 56 -6.09 25.00 -8.12
CA MET A 56 -7.05 25.73 -7.29
C MET A 56 -6.89 25.31 -5.83
N ASN A 57 -6.88 26.29 -4.91
CA ASN A 57 -6.81 26.00 -3.48
C ASN A 57 -8.19 25.59 -2.97
N VAL A 58 -8.49 24.28 -3.04
CA VAL A 58 -9.77 23.72 -2.61
C VAL A 58 -9.88 23.71 -1.10
N SER A 59 -10.70 24.61 -0.56
CA SER A 59 -11.00 24.76 0.87
C SER A 59 -11.94 23.70 1.45
N ALA A 60 -11.76 22.43 1.08
CA ALA A 60 -12.47 21.29 1.67
C ALA A 60 -11.70 20.69 2.85
N PRO A 61 -12.36 20.25 3.94
CA PRO A 61 -11.71 19.52 5.02
C PRO A 61 -11.18 18.16 4.53
N ALA A 62 -10.20 17.59 5.23
CA ALA A 62 -9.68 16.25 4.92
C ALA A 62 -10.73 15.14 5.09
N LEU A 63 -11.66 15.30 6.04
CA LEU A 63 -12.83 14.44 6.21
C LEU A 63 -14.11 15.28 6.13
N SER A 64 -15.06 14.85 5.30
CA SER A 64 -16.43 15.35 5.33
C SER A 64 -17.24 14.68 6.45
N GLU A 65 -18.43 15.21 6.75
CA GLU A 65 -19.36 14.57 7.69
C GLU A 65 -19.70 13.13 7.26
N LYS A 66 -19.85 12.91 5.96
CA LYS A 66 -20.06 11.57 5.40
C LYS A 66 -18.87 10.65 5.65
N ASP A 67 -17.64 11.14 5.45
CA ASP A 67 -16.44 10.31 5.65
C ASP A 67 -16.30 9.90 7.12
N ILE A 68 -16.70 10.78 8.06
CA ILE A 68 -16.75 10.46 9.49
C ILE A 68 -17.77 9.34 9.74
N ASP A 69 -18.99 9.44 9.22
CA ASP A 69 -20.03 8.42 9.37
C ASP A 69 -19.60 7.07 8.78
N ASP A 70 -19.02 7.08 7.57
CA ASP A 70 -18.52 5.87 6.89
C ASP A 70 -17.35 5.25 7.66
N LEU A 71 -16.44 6.07 8.21
CA LEU A 71 -15.33 5.62 9.02
C LEU A 71 -15.83 4.96 10.32
N GLU A 72 -16.76 5.58 11.03
CA GLU A 72 -17.35 4.97 12.23
C GLU A 72 -18.06 3.65 11.92
N PHE A 73 -18.81 3.60 10.81
CA PHE A 73 -19.44 2.37 10.33
C PHE A 73 -18.40 1.29 10.04
N ALA A 74 -17.37 1.59 9.25
CA ALA A 74 -16.34 0.63 8.85
C ALA A 74 -15.54 0.11 10.05
N LEU A 75 -15.20 0.99 11.00
CA LEU A 75 -14.50 0.61 12.23
C LEU A 75 -15.33 -0.37 13.07
N ARG A 76 -16.64 -0.12 13.23
CA ARG A 76 -17.56 -1.02 13.94
C ARG A 76 -17.80 -2.34 13.19
N LEU A 77 -17.77 -2.31 11.86
CA LEU A 77 -17.88 -3.49 11.01
C LEU A 77 -16.67 -4.43 11.17
N GLY A 78 -15.50 -3.89 11.49
CA GLY A 78 -14.29 -4.68 11.72
C GLY A 78 -13.28 -4.65 10.57
N VAL A 79 -13.30 -3.64 9.69
CA VAL A 79 -12.31 -3.53 8.60
C VAL A 79 -10.88 -3.50 9.13
N ASP A 80 -9.91 -4.02 8.38
CA ASP A 80 -8.52 -4.15 8.81
C ASP A 80 -7.64 -2.95 8.47
N LEU A 81 -8.05 -2.13 7.50
CA LEU A 81 -7.31 -1.00 6.94
C LEU A 81 -8.31 0.11 6.54
N VAL A 82 -7.87 1.36 6.57
CA VAL A 82 -8.62 2.53 6.08
C VAL A 82 -7.75 3.31 5.11
N ALA A 83 -8.31 3.77 3.99
CA ALA A 83 -7.60 4.65 3.05
C ALA A 83 -8.26 6.03 3.01
N LEU A 84 -7.47 7.08 3.16
CA LEU A 84 -7.92 8.47 3.09
C LEU A 84 -7.62 9.04 1.69
N SER A 85 -8.67 9.53 1.03
CA SER A 85 -8.57 10.19 -0.29
C SER A 85 -8.09 11.64 -0.16
N PHE A 86 -7.49 12.17 -1.23
CA PHE A 86 -7.09 13.57 -1.36
C PHE A 86 -6.24 14.11 -0.21
N VAL A 87 -5.33 13.27 0.31
CA VAL A 87 -4.36 13.68 1.34
C VAL A 87 -3.49 14.80 0.77
N ARG A 88 -3.24 15.83 1.58
CA ARG A 88 -2.40 16.99 1.24
C ARG A 88 -1.31 17.22 2.28
N SER A 89 -1.56 16.82 3.53
CA SER A 89 -0.70 17.10 4.68
C SER A 89 -0.47 15.85 5.53
N PRO A 90 0.70 15.71 6.17
CA PRO A 90 0.91 14.68 7.20
C PRO A 90 -0.09 14.80 8.37
N ALA A 91 -0.60 15.99 8.65
CA ALA A 91 -1.58 16.22 9.71
C ALA A 91 -2.97 15.65 9.38
N ASP A 92 -3.26 15.29 8.12
CA ASP A 92 -4.57 14.75 7.72
C ASP A 92 -4.86 13.40 8.41
N ILE A 93 -3.84 12.69 8.90
CA ILE A 93 -4.04 11.49 9.71
C ILE A 93 -4.60 11.79 11.11
N GLU A 94 -4.38 12.98 11.64
CA GLU A 94 -4.79 13.35 13.00
C GLU A 94 -6.31 13.33 13.12
N VAL A 95 -7.02 13.88 12.12
CA VAL A 95 -8.49 13.86 12.10
C VAL A 95 -9.06 12.45 11.94
N VAL A 96 -8.36 11.55 11.24
CA VAL A 96 -8.74 10.12 11.17
C VAL A 96 -8.56 9.46 12.53
N HIS A 97 -7.44 9.73 13.20
CA HIS A 97 -7.15 9.21 14.53
C HIS A 97 -8.11 9.73 15.60
N GLU A 98 -8.57 10.97 15.52
CA GLU A 98 -9.60 11.52 16.43
C GLU A 98 -10.90 10.71 16.36
N VAL A 99 -11.36 10.34 15.15
CA VAL A 99 -12.55 9.50 14.97
C VAL A 99 -12.28 8.08 15.49
N MET A 100 -11.12 7.50 15.16
CA MET A 100 -10.75 6.17 15.66
C MET A 100 -10.69 6.09 17.19
N ASP A 101 -10.15 7.13 17.84
CA ASP A 101 -10.05 7.22 19.29
C ASP A 101 -11.44 7.38 19.94
N ARG A 102 -12.32 8.17 19.32
CA ARG A 102 -13.72 8.30 19.75
C ARG A 102 -14.46 6.96 19.67
N VAL A 103 -14.22 6.17 18.63
CA VAL A 103 -14.79 4.82 18.47
C VAL A 103 -14.09 3.79 19.38
N GLY A 104 -12.84 4.04 19.77
CA GLY A 104 -12.02 3.13 20.58
C GLY A 104 -11.34 2.01 19.78
N ARG A 105 -11.15 2.19 18.47
CA ARG A 105 -10.50 1.20 17.60
C ARG A 105 -9.65 1.90 16.53
N ARG A 106 -8.34 1.67 16.56
CA ARG A 106 -7.41 2.08 15.50
C ARG A 106 -7.08 0.93 14.56
N VAL A 107 -6.94 1.25 13.28
CA VAL A 107 -6.42 0.37 12.24
C VAL A 107 -5.44 1.17 11.37
N PRO A 108 -4.53 0.53 10.62
CA PRO A 108 -3.58 1.25 9.79
C PRO A 108 -4.28 2.16 8.76
N VAL A 109 -3.73 3.36 8.59
CA VAL A 109 -4.27 4.37 7.65
C VAL A 109 -3.35 4.49 6.43
N ILE A 110 -3.95 4.37 5.24
CA ILE A 110 -3.30 4.50 3.95
C ILE A 110 -3.55 5.91 3.40
N ALA A 111 -2.49 6.67 3.11
CA ALA A 111 -2.63 7.93 2.39
C ALA A 111 -2.74 7.69 0.88
N LYS A 112 -3.82 8.16 0.26
CA LYS A 112 -3.94 8.16 -1.21
C LYS A 112 -3.26 9.41 -1.77
N LEU A 113 -2.23 9.18 -2.58
CA LEU A 113 -1.42 10.21 -3.21
C LEU A 113 -2.09 10.63 -4.53
N GLU A 114 -2.97 11.63 -4.42
CA GLU A 114 -3.83 12.12 -5.51
C GLU A 114 -3.64 13.62 -5.78
N LYS A 115 -2.90 14.30 -4.91
CA LYS A 115 -2.76 15.76 -4.91
C LYS A 115 -1.29 16.19 -5.03
N PRO A 116 -0.97 17.28 -5.75
CA PRO A 116 0.38 17.81 -5.85
C PRO A 116 1.02 18.06 -4.46
N GLU A 117 0.23 18.57 -3.52
CA GLU A 117 0.68 18.83 -2.15
C GLU A 117 1.09 17.55 -1.41
N ALA A 118 0.45 16.42 -1.70
CA ALA A 118 0.88 15.12 -1.16
C ALA A 118 2.24 14.69 -1.73
N ILE A 119 2.52 15.04 -2.98
CA ILE A 119 3.78 14.73 -3.65
C ILE A 119 4.90 15.64 -3.14
N ASP A 120 4.61 16.91 -2.85
CA ASP A 120 5.53 17.84 -2.21
C ASP A 120 5.86 17.45 -0.76
N ASN A 121 4.87 16.94 -0.02
CA ASN A 121 5.01 16.47 1.37
C ASN A 121 5.26 14.97 1.50
N LEU A 122 5.69 14.30 0.43
CA LEU A 122 5.71 12.84 0.32
C LEU A 122 6.42 12.14 1.49
N GLU A 123 7.61 12.61 1.88
CA GLU A 123 8.36 11.99 2.99
C GLU A 123 7.61 12.12 4.32
N ALA A 124 7.09 13.31 4.63
CA ALA A 124 6.35 13.55 5.87
C ALA A 124 5.06 12.71 5.92
N ILE A 125 4.35 12.59 4.80
CA ILE A 125 3.15 11.75 4.69
C ILE A 125 3.49 10.28 4.88
N VAL A 126 4.53 9.76 4.23
CA VAL A 126 4.97 8.37 4.40
C VAL A 126 5.36 8.06 5.84
N LEU A 127 5.96 9.01 6.55
CA LEU A 127 6.31 8.85 7.97
C LEU A 127 5.06 8.87 8.88
N ALA A 128 4.12 9.77 8.60
CA ALA A 128 2.90 9.95 9.40
C ALA A 128 1.89 8.80 9.21
N PHE A 129 1.68 8.35 7.97
CA PHE A 129 0.73 7.28 7.60
C PHE A 129 1.36 5.89 7.67
N ASP A 130 0.53 4.86 7.74
CA ASP A 130 1.00 3.47 7.88
C ASP A 130 1.33 2.81 6.54
N ALA A 131 0.73 3.30 5.46
CA ALA A 131 0.98 2.90 4.08
C ALA A 131 0.63 4.06 3.13
N ILE A 132 0.98 3.91 1.85
CA ILE A 132 0.58 4.85 0.81
C ILE A 132 -0.05 4.13 -0.40
N MET A 133 -0.88 4.84 -1.14
CA MET A 133 -1.43 4.39 -2.42
C MET A 133 -1.13 5.45 -3.48
N VAL A 134 -0.43 5.07 -4.54
CA VAL A 134 -0.24 5.90 -5.74
C VAL A 134 -1.50 5.77 -6.58
N ALA A 135 -2.42 6.74 -6.47
CA ALA A 135 -3.72 6.74 -7.14
C ALA A 135 -3.63 7.57 -8.43
N ARG A 136 -3.24 6.88 -9.50
CA ARG A 136 -2.76 7.48 -10.75
C ARG A 136 -3.83 8.19 -11.57
N GLY A 137 -5.09 7.77 -11.46
CA GLY A 137 -6.24 8.40 -12.11
C GLY A 137 -6.36 9.85 -11.69
N ASP A 138 -6.70 10.11 -10.43
CA ASP A 138 -6.76 11.48 -9.90
C ASP A 138 -5.42 12.22 -10.01
N LEU A 139 -4.30 11.55 -9.73
CA LEU A 139 -2.98 12.18 -9.76
C LEU A 139 -2.59 12.66 -11.17
N GLY A 140 -2.95 11.92 -12.23
CA GLY A 140 -2.66 12.29 -13.62
C GLY A 140 -3.57 13.39 -14.17
N VAL A 141 -4.59 13.77 -13.42
CA VAL A 141 -5.46 14.92 -13.70
C VAL A 141 -4.92 16.16 -12.99
N GLU A 142 -4.41 16.00 -11.77
CA GLU A 142 -3.89 17.08 -10.94
C GLU A 142 -2.42 17.45 -11.25
N LEU A 143 -1.64 16.53 -11.81
CA LEU A 143 -0.28 16.74 -12.31
C LEU A 143 -0.21 16.52 -13.83
N PRO A 144 0.80 17.07 -14.52
CA PRO A 144 1.11 16.67 -15.89
C PRO A 144 1.28 15.15 -15.98
N LEU A 145 0.57 14.50 -16.90
CA LEU A 145 0.51 13.04 -17.01
C LEU A 145 1.91 12.41 -17.22
N GLU A 146 2.82 13.15 -17.84
CA GLU A 146 4.19 12.75 -18.11
C GLU A 146 5.07 12.70 -16.85
N GLU A 147 4.67 13.35 -15.76
CA GLU A 147 5.38 13.32 -14.47
C GLU A 147 4.98 12.11 -13.61
N VAL A 148 3.76 11.60 -13.77
CA VAL A 148 3.17 10.52 -12.95
C VAL A 148 4.07 9.28 -12.88
N PRO A 149 4.69 8.78 -13.98
CA PRO A 149 5.57 7.61 -13.89
C PRO A 149 6.78 7.82 -12.97
N LEU A 150 7.34 9.03 -12.92
CA LEU A 150 8.47 9.35 -12.04
C LEU A 150 8.01 9.52 -10.59
N VAL A 151 6.83 10.12 -10.37
CA VAL A 151 6.22 10.25 -9.05
C VAL A 151 5.93 8.88 -8.44
N GLN A 152 5.39 7.93 -9.22
CA GLN A 152 5.18 6.55 -8.79
C GLN A 152 6.48 5.92 -8.26
N LYS A 153 7.55 5.96 -9.05
CA LYS A 153 8.85 5.40 -8.67
C LYS A 153 9.38 6.03 -7.39
N ARG A 154 9.27 7.35 -7.27
CA ARG A 154 9.71 8.10 -6.07
C ARG A 154 8.90 7.71 -4.84
N ALA A 155 7.58 7.58 -4.97
CA ALA A 155 6.68 7.19 -3.88
C ALA A 155 6.95 5.75 -3.40
N ILE A 156 7.08 4.80 -4.34
CA ILE A 156 7.41 3.41 -4.02
C ILE A 156 8.75 3.34 -3.28
N GLN A 157 9.78 4.02 -3.79
CA GLN A 157 11.08 4.06 -3.12
C GLN A 157 10.93 4.62 -1.70
N MET A 158 10.27 5.78 -1.53
CA MET A 158 10.10 6.42 -0.22
C MET A 158 9.39 5.50 0.80
N ALA A 159 8.36 4.77 0.36
CA ALA A 159 7.64 3.82 1.21
C ALA A 159 8.55 2.67 1.66
N ARG A 160 9.31 2.07 0.73
CA ARG A 160 10.29 1.02 1.03
C ARG A 160 11.37 1.52 1.97
N GLU A 161 11.93 2.70 1.75
CA GLU A 161 12.93 3.30 2.65
C GLU A 161 12.41 3.42 4.09
N ASN A 162 11.10 3.58 4.27
CA ASN A 162 10.46 3.71 5.57
C ASN A 162 9.77 2.43 6.08
N ALA A 163 9.85 1.32 5.34
CA ALA A 163 9.19 0.05 5.65
C ALA A 163 7.65 0.20 5.82
N LYS A 164 7.06 1.00 4.93
CA LYS A 164 5.62 1.24 4.80
C LYS A 164 5.14 0.56 3.52
N PRO A 165 4.01 -0.16 3.52
CA PRO A 165 3.48 -0.75 2.31
C PRO A 165 3.11 0.31 1.28
N VAL A 166 3.25 -0.01 0.00
CA VAL A 166 2.81 0.84 -1.12
C VAL A 166 1.92 0.08 -2.08
N ILE A 167 0.82 0.71 -2.47
CA ILE A 167 -0.12 0.22 -3.47
C ILE A 167 0.01 1.08 -4.73
N VAL A 168 0.15 0.46 -5.90
CA VAL A 168 -0.06 1.13 -7.18
C VAL A 168 -1.48 0.87 -7.65
N ALA A 169 -2.25 1.94 -7.88
CA ALA A 169 -3.68 1.89 -8.08
C ALA A 169 -4.14 2.60 -9.35
N THR A 170 -5.36 2.25 -9.77
CA THR A 170 -6.14 2.79 -10.91
C THR A 170 -5.52 2.55 -12.28
N GLN A 171 -6.34 2.29 -13.29
CA GLN A 171 -5.95 2.12 -14.69
C GLN A 171 -4.81 1.11 -14.93
N MET A 172 -4.72 0.05 -14.11
CA MET A 172 -3.70 -0.98 -14.27
C MET A 172 -4.03 -1.89 -15.46
N LEU A 173 -5.28 -2.36 -15.52
CA LEU A 173 -5.79 -3.22 -16.60
C LEU A 173 -7.15 -2.67 -17.10
N GLU A 174 -7.29 -1.35 -17.22
CA GLU A 174 -8.56 -0.63 -17.47
C GLU A 174 -9.38 -1.23 -18.62
N SER A 175 -8.73 -1.57 -19.73
CA SER A 175 -9.41 -2.16 -20.90
C SER A 175 -10.13 -3.47 -20.58
N MET A 176 -9.74 -4.16 -19.50
CA MET A 176 -10.36 -5.40 -19.05
C MET A 176 -11.73 -5.20 -18.38
N ILE A 177 -12.18 -3.96 -18.16
CA ILE A 177 -13.58 -3.67 -17.83
C ILE A 177 -14.49 -4.22 -18.94
N GLU A 178 -14.10 -4.00 -20.19
CA GLU A 178 -14.90 -4.34 -21.38
C GLU A 178 -14.33 -5.52 -22.19
N ASN A 179 -13.05 -5.85 -22.00
CA ASN A 179 -12.34 -6.85 -22.80
C ASN A 179 -11.82 -8.02 -21.95
N SER A 180 -11.76 -9.21 -22.53
CA SER A 180 -11.25 -10.40 -21.83
C SER A 180 -9.71 -10.48 -21.77
N ARG A 181 -9.00 -9.55 -22.41
CA ARG A 181 -7.54 -9.44 -22.42
C ARG A 181 -7.11 -7.98 -22.34
N PRO A 182 -5.99 -7.68 -21.66
CA PRO A 182 -5.48 -6.33 -21.58
C PRO A 182 -4.73 -5.93 -22.84
N THR A 183 -4.43 -4.65 -22.95
CA THR A 183 -3.50 -4.14 -23.95
C THR A 183 -2.06 -4.49 -23.59
N ARG A 184 -1.13 -4.33 -24.55
CA ARG A 184 0.30 -4.49 -24.27
C ARG A 184 0.84 -3.41 -23.33
N ALA A 185 0.27 -2.21 -23.39
CA ALA A 185 0.66 -1.10 -22.52
C ALA A 185 0.30 -1.40 -21.07
N GLU A 186 -0.92 -1.88 -20.81
CA GLU A 186 -1.39 -2.29 -19.48
C GLU A 186 -0.55 -3.44 -18.90
N ALA A 187 -0.24 -4.46 -19.71
CA ALA A 187 0.64 -5.53 -19.26
C ALA A 187 2.05 -5.00 -18.90
N SER A 188 2.58 -4.07 -19.69
CA SER A 188 3.85 -3.40 -19.40
C SER A 188 3.78 -2.53 -18.15
N ASP A 189 2.65 -1.89 -17.89
CA ASP A 189 2.45 -1.00 -16.75
C ASP A 189 2.42 -1.78 -15.43
N VAL A 190 1.64 -2.87 -15.38
CA VAL A 190 1.65 -3.82 -14.24
C VAL A 190 3.07 -4.35 -13.99
N ALA A 191 3.78 -4.78 -15.04
CA ALA A 191 5.15 -5.28 -14.90
C ALA A 191 6.12 -4.22 -14.36
N ASN A 192 6.01 -2.96 -14.81
CA ASN A 192 6.85 -1.88 -14.31
C ASN A 192 6.56 -1.53 -12.84
N ALA A 193 5.29 -1.59 -12.41
CA ALA A 193 4.96 -1.39 -11.00
C ALA A 193 5.63 -2.43 -10.09
N VAL A 194 5.69 -3.70 -10.54
CA VAL A 194 6.43 -4.77 -9.84
C VAL A 194 7.93 -4.49 -9.81
N LEU A 195 8.52 -4.15 -10.96
CA LEU A 195 9.95 -3.84 -11.07
C LEU A 195 10.37 -2.58 -10.29
N ASP A 196 9.45 -1.65 -10.07
CA ASP A 196 9.66 -0.48 -9.22
C ASP A 196 9.73 -0.85 -7.73
N GLY A 197 9.23 -2.04 -7.37
CA GLY A 197 9.22 -2.58 -6.01
C GLY A 197 7.93 -2.33 -5.25
N THR A 198 6.78 -2.25 -5.93
CA THR A 198 5.49 -2.09 -5.21
C THR A 198 5.20 -3.30 -4.30
N ASP A 199 4.57 -3.09 -3.14
CA ASP A 199 4.08 -4.20 -2.32
C ASP A 199 2.82 -4.84 -2.93
N ALA A 200 1.95 -4.00 -3.47
CA ALA A 200 0.67 -4.41 -4.04
C ALA A 200 0.29 -3.62 -5.28
N VAL A 201 -0.55 -4.24 -6.10
CA VAL A 201 -1.21 -3.63 -7.26
C VAL A 201 -2.72 -3.75 -7.09
N MET A 202 -3.47 -2.75 -7.53
CA MET A 202 -4.92 -2.68 -7.28
C MET A 202 -5.73 -2.61 -8.57
N LEU A 203 -6.80 -3.40 -8.63
CA LEU A 203 -7.87 -3.33 -9.63
C LEU A 203 -9.03 -2.52 -9.06
N SER A 204 -9.61 -1.65 -9.87
CA SER A 204 -10.70 -0.71 -9.50
C SER A 204 -11.97 -1.05 -10.27
N GLY A 205 -12.16 -0.47 -11.46
CA GLY A 205 -13.34 -0.74 -12.30
C GLY A 205 -13.34 -2.18 -12.82
N GLU A 206 -12.16 -2.75 -13.05
CA GLU A 206 -11.96 -4.07 -13.64
C GLU A 206 -12.67 -5.19 -12.85
N THR A 207 -12.75 -5.05 -11.52
CA THR A 207 -13.38 -6.03 -10.63
C THR A 207 -14.70 -5.56 -10.02
N SER A 208 -14.87 -4.27 -9.80
CA SER A 208 -16.08 -3.73 -9.15
C SER A 208 -17.30 -3.68 -10.07
N VAL A 209 -17.10 -3.37 -11.36
CA VAL A 209 -18.17 -3.22 -12.35
C VAL A 209 -17.87 -3.92 -13.69
N GLY A 210 -16.63 -4.39 -13.89
CA GLY A 210 -16.15 -4.98 -15.14
C GLY A 210 -16.84 -6.30 -15.51
N LYS A 211 -16.81 -6.61 -16.82
CA LYS A 211 -17.38 -7.83 -17.41
C LYS A 211 -16.51 -9.07 -17.19
N PHE A 212 -15.22 -8.88 -16.86
CA PHE A 212 -14.21 -9.95 -16.73
C PHE A 212 -13.43 -9.88 -15.41
N PRO A 213 -14.11 -9.81 -14.24
CA PRO A 213 -13.44 -9.56 -12.96
C PRO A 213 -12.48 -10.67 -12.54
N LEU A 214 -12.82 -11.93 -12.83
CA LEU A 214 -11.96 -13.09 -12.52
C LEU A 214 -10.73 -13.11 -13.43
N GLU A 215 -10.91 -12.84 -14.72
CA GLU A 215 -9.84 -12.80 -15.70
C GLU A 215 -8.87 -11.64 -15.43
N ALA A 216 -9.36 -10.49 -14.97
CA ALA A 216 -8.53 -9.36 -14.57
C ALA A 216 -7.58 -9.76 -13.43
N VAL A 217 -8.11 -10.35 -12.35
CA VAL A 217 -7.30 -10.84 -11.22
C VAL A 217 -6.29 -11.89 -11.68
N LYS A 218 -6.72 -12.91 -12.43
CA LYS A 218 -5.82 -13.95 -12.95
C LYS A 218 -4.74 -13.39 -13.87
N THR A 219 -5.06 -12.36 -14.66
CA THR A 219 -4.11 -11.75 -15.60
C THR A 219 -3.08 -10.91 -14.87
N MET A 220 -3.51 -10.11 -13.89
CA MET A 220 -2.61 -9.38 -13.00
C MET A 220 -1.64 -10.34 -12.30
N ALA A 221 -2.14 -11.44 -11.72
CA ALA A 221 -1.31 -12.47 -11.09
C ALA A 221 -0.27 -13.06 -12.05
N ARG A 222 -0.68 -13.49 -13.26
CA ARG A 222 0.26 -14.04 -14.26
C ARG A 222 1.35 -13.06 -14.68
N ILE A 223 1.06 -11.76 -14.74
CA ILE A 223 2.06 -10.75 -15.09
C ILE A 223 3.07 -10.60 -13.95
N ILE A 224 2.60 -10.52 -12.70
CA ILE A 224 3.46 -10.44 -11.51
C ILE A 224 4.36 -11.68 -11.44
N GLU A 225 3.78 -12.88 -11.51
CA GLU A 225 4.51 -14.14 -11.47
C GLU A 225 5.58 -14.21 -12.57
N ALA A 226 5.28 -13.78 -13.80
CA ALA A 226 6.24 -13.78 -14.90
C ALA A 226 7.43 -12.83 -14.67
N VAL A 227 7.22 -11.70 -13.97
CA VAL A 227 8.31 -10.79 -13.59
C VAL A 227 9.14 -11.40 -12.45
N GLU A 228 8.47 -11.90 -11.41
CA GLU A 228 9.13 -12.45 -10.22
C GLU A 228 9.88 -13.76 -10.50
N GLU A 229 9.42 -14.58 -11.44
CA GLU A 229 10.14 -15.75 -11.96
C GLU A 229 11.49 -15.38 -12.59
N ASN A 230 11.59 -14.20 -13.20
CA ASN A 230 12.86 -13.70 -13.75
C ASN A 230 13.76 -13.15 -12.64
N SER A 231 13.22 -12.25 -11.82
CA SER A 231 13.89 -11.71 -10.66
C SER A 231 12.91 -11.00 -9.74
N VAL A 232 13.05 -11.23 -8.44
CA VAL A 232 12.36 -10.44 -7.41
C VAL A 232 13.12 -9.15 -7.07
N ALA A 233 14.30 -8.92 -7.64
CA ALA A 233 15.15 -7.80 -7.25
C ALA A 233 14.47 -6.45 -7.49
N ALA A 234 14.28 -5.69 -6.41
CA ALA A 234 13.78 -4.32 -6.45
C ALA A 234 14.95 -3.31 -6.47
N PRO A 235 14.68 -2.02 -6.77
CA PRO A 235 15.68 -0.97 -6.68
C PRO A 235 16.36 -0.96 -5.30
N PRO A 236 17.69 -0.76 -5.23
CA PRO A 236 18.39 -0.78 -3.95
C PRO A 236 17.87 0.32 -3.02
N LEU A 237 17.84 0.04 -1.72
CA LEU A 237 17.63 1.09 -0.72
C LEU A 237 18.85 2.02 -0.69
N ALA A 238 18.62 3.33 -0.61
CA ALA A 238 19.65 4.36 -0.62
C ALA A 238 20.40 4.46 0.72
N HIS A 239 19.79 4.02 1.83
CA HIS A 239 20.40 4.08 3.15
C HIS A 239 20.65 2.70 3.76
N VAL A 240 21.75 2.60 4.50
CA VAL A 240 22.00 1.47 5.38
C VAL A 240 21.06 1.57 6.59
N PRO A 241 20.32 0.50 6.96
CA PRO A 241 19.41 0.54 8.10
C PRO A 241 20.09 1.00 9.39
N ARG A 242 19.45 1.90 10.14
CA ARG A 242 19.97 2.42 11.42
C ARG A 242 19.16 2.00 12.65
N THR A 243 17.92 1.53 12.46
CA THR A 243 17.11 1.04 13.57
C THR A 243 17.53 -0.38 13.94
N LYS A 244 17.46 -0.75 15.22
CA LYS A 244 17.78 -2.12 15.70
C LYS A 244 17.09 -3.19 14.85
N ARG A 245 15.79 -3.01 14.61
CA ARG A 245 14.98 -3.93 13.80
C ARG A 245 15.42 -3.96 12.35
N GLY A 246 15.73 -2.81 11.75
CA GLY A 246 16.21 -2.73 10.37
C GLY A 246 17.55 -3.43 10.16
N VAL A 247 18.51 -3.25 11.08
CA VAL A 247 19.82 -3.92 11.02
C VAL A 247 19.68 -5.43 11.15
N ILE A 248 18.87 -5.90 12.10
CA ILE A 248 18.63 -7.33 12.32
C ILE A 248 17.90 -7.96 11.12
N SER A 249 16.86 -7.32 10.60
CA SER A 249 16.16 -7.79 9.39
C SER A 249 17.12 -7.90 8.20
N TYR A 250 17.99 -6.91 8.00
CA TYR A 250 18.99 -6.95 6.92
C TYR A 250 19.97 -8.11 7.10
N ALA A 251 20.52 -8.28 8.31
CA ALA A 251 21.44 -9.37 8.62
C ALA A 251 20.78 -10.76 8.49
N ALA A 252 19.50 -10.90 8.87
CA ALA A 252 18.76 -12.15 8.74
C ALA A 252 18.57 -12.57 7.28
N ARG A 253 18.27 -11.60 6.39
CA ARG A 253 18.20 -11.83 4.95
C ARG A 253 19.57 -12.24 4.39
N ASP A 254 20.65 -11.54 4.75
CA ASP A 254 22.01 -11.91 4.34
C ASP A 254 22.37 -13.34 4.78
N ILE A 255 22.06 -13.72 6.02
CA ILE A 255 22.33 -15.07 6.54
C ILE A 255 21.50 -16.11 5.77
N GLY A 256 20.20 -15.86 5.59
CA GLY A 256 19.30 -16.80 4.91
C GLY A 256 19.71 -17.06 3.47
N GLU A 257 19.96 -15.99 2.70
CA GLU A 257 20.34 -16.11 1.28
C GLU A 257 21.70 -16.79 1.12
N ARG A 258 22.69 -16.48 1.97
CA ARG A 258 24.03 -17.06 1.86
C ARG A 258 24.12 -18.52 2.32
N LEU A 259 23.18 -18.96 3.15
CA LEU A 259 23.11 -20.34 3.63
C LEU A 259 22.10 -21.18 2.83
N ASP A 260 21.53 -20.65 1.76
CA ASP A 260 20.47 -21.29 0.97
C ASP A 260 19.33 -21.82 1.86
N ALA A 261 18.92 -21.00 2.84
CA ALA A 261 17.81 -21.32 3.73
C ALA A 261 16.51 -21.52 2.94
N LYS A 262 15.62 -22.37 3.45
CA LYS A 262 14.31 -22.66 2.84
C LYS A 262 13.27 -21.57 3.08
N ALA A 263 13.41 -20.81 4.17
CA ALA A 263 12.52 -19.70 4.50
C ALA A 263 13.17 -18.73 5.50
N LEU A 264 12.71 -17.49 5.46
CA LEU A 264 12.87 -16.53 6.55
C LEU A 264 11.60 -16.53 7.39
N VAL A 265 11.75 -16.72 8.69
CA VAL A 265 10.65 -16.70 9.67
C VAL A 265 10.82 -15.47 10.54
N ALA A 266 9.76 -14.69 10.73
CA ALA A 266 9.81 -13.49 11.56
C ALA A 266 8.61 -13.40 12.51
N TYR A 267 8.89 -13.39 13.81
CA TYR A 267 7.89 -13.10 14.83
C TYR A 267 7.59 -11.61 14.90
N THR A 268 6.30 -11.27 15.00
CA THR A 268 5.88 -9.88 15.04
C THR A 268 4.57 -9.66 15.80
N GLN A 269 4.48 -8.49 16.44
CA GLN A 269 3.25 -8.02 17.10
C GLN A 269 2.59 -6.85 16.38
N SER A 270 3.29 -6.13 15.50
CA SER A 270 2.76 -4.97 14.77
C SER A 270 3.01 -5.05 13.25
N GLY A 271 3.67 -6.12 12.80
CA GLY A 271 4.15 -6.27 11.44
C GLY A 271 5.48 -5.55 11.12
N ASP A 272 5.99 -4.64 11.97
CA ASP A 272 7.16 -3.80 11.62
C ASP A 272 8.42 -4.61 11.26
N THR A 273 8.76 -5.65 12.02
CA THR A 273 9.92 -6.52 11.73
C THR A 273 9.78 -7.22 10.38
N VAL A 274 8.56 -7.65 10.04
CA VAL A 274 8.24 -8.32 8.78
C VAL A 274 8.32 -7.34 7.61
N ARG A 275 7.72 -6.16 7.73
CA ARG A 275 7.79 -5.10 6.70
C ARG A 275 9.23 -4.68 6.39
N ARG A 276 10.11 -4.68 7.39
CA ARG A 276 11.55 -4.39 7.21
C ARG A 276 12.31 -5.48 6.46
N LEU A 277 11.84 -6.74 6.51
CA LEU A 277 12.33 -7.83 5.69
C LEU A 277 11.72 -7.78 4.28
N ALA A 278 10.41 -7.60 4.18
CA ALA A 278 9.65 -7.58 2.93
C ALA A 278 10.20 -6.56 1.93
N ARG A 279 10.47 -5.32 2.39
CA ARG A 279 11.02 -4.24 1.55
C ARG A 279 12.37 -4.56 0.87
N LEU A 280 13.05 -5.63 1.29
CA LEU A 280 14.33 -6.06 0.74
C LEU A 280 14.17 -6.99 -0.47
N HIS A 281 12.96 -7.46 -0.75
CA HIS A 281 12.63 -8.32 -1.89
C HIS A 281 13.56 -9.53 -2.05
N THR A 282 13.64 -10.33 -0.99
CA THR A 282 14.38 -11.60 -0.99
C THR A 282 13.61 -12.66 -1.79
N PRO A 283 14.28 -13.55 -2.54
CA PRO A 283 13.62 -14.69 -3.20
C PRO A 283 13.19 -15.78 -2.19
N LEU A 284 13.68 -15.72 -0.95
CA LEU A 284 13.28 -16.64 0.11
C LEU A 284 11.83 -16.37 0.55
N PRO A 285 11.02 -17.42 0.77
CA PRO A 285 9.72 -17.28 1.40
C PRO A 285 9.81 -16.53 2.73
N LEU A 286 8.99 -15.50 2.90
CA LEU A 286 8.90 -14.72 4.14
C LEU A 286 7.65 -15.11 4.92
N LEU A 287 7.86 -15.75 6.07
CA LEU A 287 6.80 -16.29 6.91
C LEU A 287 6.68 -15.48 8.20
N ALA A 288 5.58 -14.75 8.34
CA ALA A 288 5.27 -13.97 9.53
C ALA A 288 4.56 -14.84 10.58
N PHE A 289 5.00 -14.77 11.83
CA PHE A 289 4.37 -15.45 12.95
C PHE A 289 3.86 -14.41 13.95
N THR A 290 2.58 -14.49 14.29
CA THR A 290 1.94 -13.53 15.19
C THR A 290 0.85 -14.19 16.03
N SER A 291 0.58 -13.64 17.22
CA SER A 291 -0.55 -14.06 18.05
C SER A 291 -1.81 -13.23 17.85
N LEU A 292 -1.76 -12.24 16.94
CA LEU A 292 -2.82 -11.27 16.72
C LEU A 292 -3.42 -11.49 15.31
N PRO A 293 -4.66 -12.00 15.20
CA PRO A 293 -5.29 -12.27 13.91
C PRO A 293 -5.36 -11.05 12.98
N GLU A 294 -5.56 -9.85 13.51
CA GLU A 294 -5.60 -8.60 12.76
C GLU A 294 -4.29 -8.31 12.02
N ILE A 295 -3.14 -8.74 12.59
CA ILE A 295 -1.83 -8.55 11.96
C ILE A 295 -1.71 -9.41 10.70
N ARG A 296 -2.36 -10.59 10.64
CA ARG A 296 -2.41 -11.42 9.43
C ARG A 296 -3.14 -10.70 8.30
N SER A 297 -4.29 -10.08 8.58
CA SER A 297 -5.02 -9.30 7.57
C SER A 297 -4.24 -8.06 7.14
N GLN A 298 -3.62 -7.34 8.07
CA GLN A 298 -2.81 -6.16 7.75
C GLN A 298 -1.57 -6.48 6.90
N LEU A 299 -0.91 -7.62 7.17
CA LEU A 299 0.24 -8.08 6.41
C LEU A 299 -0.12 -8.67 5.05
N ALA A 300 -1.40 -8.90 4.73
CA ALA A 300 -1.82 -9.33 3.40
C ALA A 300 -1.48 -8.31 2.31
N LEU A 301 -1.25 -7.04 2.70
CA LEU A 301 -0.79 -5.98 1.80
C LEU A 301 0.74 -5.91 1.66
N THR A 302 1.49 -6.63 2.50
CA THR A 302 2.96 -6.52 2.54
C THR A 302 3.60 -7.53 1.60
N TRP A 303 4.60 -7.07 0.83
CA TRP A 303 5.24 -7.87 -0.23
C TRP A 303 5.72 -9.25 0.26
N GLY A 304 5.48 -10.29 -0.55
CA GLY A 304 6.04 -11.64 -0.38
C GLY A 304 5.76 -12.34 0.94
N THR A 305 4.77 -11.86 1.72
CA THR A 305 4.57 -12.30 3.11
C THR A 305 3.40 -13.26 3.25
N GLU A 306 3.64 -14.43 3.84
CA GLU A 306 2.60 -15.34 4.32
C GLU A 306 2.56 -15.34 5.85
N THR A 307 1.37 -15.23 6.45
CA THR A 307 1.24 -15.06 7.91
C THR A 307 0.53 -16.23 8.58
N PHE A 308 1.13 -16.71 9.68
CA PHE A 308 0.65 -17.77 10.55
C PHE A 308 0.26 -17.21 11.92
N ILE A 309 -0.96 -17.55 12.34
CA ILE A 309 -1.46 -17.21 13.67
C ILE A 309 -1.03 -18.32 14.61
N VAL A 310 -0.29 -17.97 15.67
CA VAL A 310 0.19 -18.90 16.69
C VAL A 310 -0.22 -18.43 18.08
N PRO A 311 -0.29 -19.35 19.07
CA PRO A 311 -0.52 -18.96 20.46
C PRO A 311 0.49 -17.92 20.96
N HIS A 312 0.15 -17.20 22.02
CA HIS A 312 1.11 -16.34 22.69
C HIS A 312 2.17 -17.19 23.41
N ILE A 313 3.44 -16.93 23.13
CA ILE A 313 4.56 -17.73 23.63
C ILE A 313 5.43 -16.88 24.57
N GLN A 314 5.79 -17.44 25.71
CA GLN A 314 6.53 -16.74 26.78
C GLN A 314 8.06 -16.89 26.69
N THR A 315 8.56 -17.84 25.91
CA THR A 315 9.99 -18.13 25.76
C THR A 315 10.40 -18.26 24.29
N THR A 316 11.65 -17.93 23.98
CA THR A 316 12.23 -18.05 22.63
C THR A 316 12.28 -19.51 22.16
N ASP A 317 12.60 -20.44 23.06
CA ASP A 317 12.63 -21.88 22.72
C ASP A 317 11.23 -22.41 22.40
N GLY A 318 10.21 -21.87 23.08
CA GLY A 318 8.82 -22.14 22.75
C GLY A 318 8.45 -21.63 21.35
N MET A 319 9.01 -20.48 20.93
CA MET A 319 8.80 -19.93 19.59
C MET A 319 9.35 -20.88 18.54
N ILE A 320 10.61 -21.32 18.69
CA ILE A 320 11.25 -22.23 17.75
C ILE A 320 10.45 -23.54 17.61
N ARG A 321 10.02 -24.14 18.73
CA ARG A 321 9.17 -25.35 18.69
C ARG A 321 7.83 -25.15 17.98
N HIS A 322 7.22 -23.97 18.09
CA HIS A 322 5.98 -23.67 17.36
C HIS A 322 6.22 -23.43 15.87
N VAL A 323 7.36 -22.83 15.49
CA VAL A 323 7.75 -22.75 14.07
C VAL A 323 7.84 -24.15 13.48
N ASP A 324 8.52 -25.08 14.14
CA ASP A 324 8.62 -26.47 13.70
C ASP A 324 7.25 -27.10 13.48
N GLN A 325 6.39 -27.01 14.48
CA GLN A 325 5.05 -27.58 14.39
C GLN A 325 4.27 -26.98 13.22
N SER A 326 4.20 -25.65 13.13
CA SER A 326 3.44 -24.97 12.08
C SER A 326 3.97 -25.26 10.68
N LEU A 327 5.29 -25.30 10.49
CA LEU A 327 5.87 -25.55 9.17
C LEU A 327 5.69 -26.99 8.72
N LEU A 328 5.81 -27.96 9.63
CA LEU A 328 5.60 -29.38 9.32
C LEU A 328 4.13 -29.69 8.95
N GLU A 329 3.17 -28.93 9.48
CA GLU A 329 1.74 -29.07 9.14
C GLU A 329 1.41 -28.61 7.70
N LEU A 330 2.25 -27.77 7.07
CA LEU A 330 2.00 -27.24 5.72
C LEU A 330 2.31 -28.21 4.57
N GLY A 331 3.04 -29.29 4.83
CA GLY A 331 3.43 -30.30 3.83
C GLY A 331 4.47 -29.84 2.79
N ARG A 332 4.83 -28.55 2.74
CA ARG A 332 5.91 -28.00 1.89
C ARG A 332 7.26 -27.83 2.59
N TYR A 333 7.31 -28.11 3.90
CA TYR A 333 8.54 -28.16 4.71
C TYR A 333 8.67 -29.52 5.37
N LYS A 334 9.91 -29.95 5.62
CA LYS A 334 10.23 -31.23 6.26
C LYS A 334 11.34 -31.08 7.29
N ARG A 335 11.48 -32.09 8.15
CA ARG A 335 12.58 -32.17 9.13
C ARG A 335 13.93 -32.04 8.41
N GLY A 336 14.84 -31.27 9.00
CA GLY A 336 16.17 -30.97 8.48
C GLY A 336 16.25 -29.80 7.48
N ASP A 337 15.11 -29.26 7.03
CA ASP A 337 15.11 -28.01 6.24
C ASP A 337 15.66 -26.86 7.07
N LEU A 338 16.57 -26.07 6.48
CA LEU A 338 17.22 -24.94 7.15
C LEU A 338 16.33 -23.71 7.08
N ILE A 339 16.09 -23.03 8.19
CA ILE A 339 15.36 -21.77 8.26
C ILE A 339 16.13 -20.74 9.09
N VAL A 340 15.84 -19.46 8.85
CA VAL A 340 16.36 -18.36 9.66
C VAL A 340 15.21 -17.69 10.38
N ILE A 341 15.25 -17.70 11.70
CA ILE A 341 14.21 -17.17 12.58
C ILE A 341 14.66 -15.82 13.14
N VAL A 342 13.82 -14.81 13.01
CA VAL A 342 13.95 -13.50 13.64
C VAL A 342 12.92 -13.35 14.76
N ALA A 343 13.39 -13.10 15.97
CA ALA A 343 12.55 -13.02 17.16
C ALA A 343 13.00 -11.91 18.13
N GLY A 344 12.23 -11.71 19.21
CA GLY A 344 12.48 -10.70 20.22
C GLY A 344 12.27 -11.21 21.65
N ALA A 345 13.17 -10.82 22.54
CA ALA A 345 13.06 -11.01 23.98
C ALA A 345 13.02 -9.64 24.71
N PRO A 346 12.12 -9.42 25.68
CA PRO A 346 11.06 -10.35 26.11
C PRO A 346 9.99 -10.55 25.01
N PRO A 347 9.40 -11.76 24.92
CA PRO A 347 8.25 -12.00 24.07
C PRO A 347 7.09 -11.07 24.39
N GLY A 348 6.24 -10.82 23.41
CA GLY A 348 5.05 -10.03 23.65
C GLY A 348 5.27 -8.52 23.73
N THR A 349 6.47 -8.02 23.41
CA THR A 349 6.80 -6.59 23.47
C THR A 349 7.07 -6.00 22.08
N VAL A 350 6.26 -5.03 21.66
CA VAL A 350 6.42 -4.35 20.36
C VAL A 350 7.81 -3.72 20.31
N GLY A 351 8.56 -4.07 19.27
CA GLY A 351 9.87 -3.51 19.03
C GLY A 351 11.04 -4.20 19.74
N SER A 352 10.80 -5.29 20.48
CA SER A 352 11.84 -6.00 21.22
C SER A 352 12.80 -6.81 20.34
N THR A 353 12.48 -7.06 19.06
CA THR A 353 13.29 -7.85 18.11
C THR A 353 14.79 -7.59 18.28
N ASN A 354 15.52 -8.64 18.66
CA ASN A 354 16.93 -8.61 19.06
C ASN A 354 17.68 -9.93 18.78
N MET A 355 17.05 -10.91 18.13
CA MET A 355 17.60 -12.25 17.95
C MET A 355 17.46 -12.71 16.50
N ILE A 356 18.50 -13.38 16.00
CA ILE A 356 18.50 -14.21 14.79
C ILE A 356 18.93 -15.61 15.21
N HIS A 357 18.21 -16.63 14.78
CA HIS A 357 18.52 -18.02 15.06
C HIS A 357 18.46 -18.82 13.75
N VAL A 358 19.53 -19.53 13.43
CA VAL A 358 19.61 -20.42 12.26
C VAL A 358 19.28 -21.82 12.76
N HIS A 359 18.22 -22.41 12.24
CA HIS A 359 17.60 -23.62 12.79
C HIS A 359 17.34 -24.64 11.69
N ARG A 360 17.55 -25.93 11.99
CA ARG A 360 17.05 -27.02 11.16
C ARG A 360 15.81 -27.63 11.79
N ILE A 361 14.72 -27.66 11.02
CA ILE A 361 13.41 -28.10 11.52
C ILE A 361 13.50 -29.46 12.22
N GLY A 362 13.16 -29.50 13.50
CA GLY A 362 13.10 -30.70 14.31
C GLY A 362 14.44 -31.21 14.87
N GLU A 363 15.52 -30.43 14.79
CA GLU A 363 16.80 -30.69 15.48
C GLU A 363 16.83 -30.01 16.88
N GLU A 364 17.68 -30.51 17.79
CA GLU A 364 17.91 -29.93 19.12
C GLU A 364 19.12 -28.98 19.09
N ASP A 365 19.08 -27.97 18.22
CA ASP A 365 20.08 -26.91 18.07
C ASP A 365 19.70 -25.61 18.83
N VAL A 366 18.76 -25.73 19.77
CA VAL A 366 18.14 -24.64 20.56
C VAL A 366 18.75 -24.49 21.94
#